data_AF-A0A9D1AU33-F1
#
_entry.id   AF-A0A9D1AU33-F1
#
_cell.length_a   1.000
_cell.length_b   1.000
_cell.length_c   1.000
_cell.angle_alpha   90.00
_cell.angle_beta   90.00
_cell.angle_gamma   90.00
#
_symmetry.space_group_name_H-M   'P 1'
#
loop_
_entity.id
_entity.type
_entity.pdbx_description
1 polymer ?
#
loop_
_entity_poly.entity_id
_entity_poly.type
_entity_poly.pdbx_seq_one_letter_code
_entity_poly.pdbx_strand_id
1 'polypeptide(L)'
;MDAPDRHRPGVGPVRQPRHPPWAPQHPDPPRRGRDGRPLPPAGSRARLVALAAGVPEAAGLLVRGWVLQATALDLQALLPVDRRSDLCCGARRRRGAGPDPAHPHHPARGAPRRSSGEAACHHDPARQLPGCGGEAVIRWWVELWDRREAPTILAIVRIGLGLVLFADFMTVWGLGLVETLWTDTAHGGLSQASGISRVPLWYQLFGAGPASARALHAGLVLTSFTLALGWFSRSSALLLMLLYAQSSAILPEADRAIDMLLRNVLMILACSRCGAIWSLDAIVRTGHVSGDGQPIEAWPRYLIVLQLVVMYFTAGVQKYGQHWWPWGGNSALYVILNDWAYAKYRFGWLIHQPFYAFTQLSVFVTMFFQWTYPVVLLHYFPPRGAPGIFRRWMARWQAHWVWIGVGALFHLAIASTMALGIFPWGMLVLYPAYLHPDEAAALFRRARGRWSRTPDGIPSPSP
;
A
#
# COMPACT_ATOMS: atom_id res chain seq x y z
N MET A 1 -94.54 13.57 28.35
CA MET A 1 -94.03 14.50 27.31
C MET A 1 -92.53 14.67 27.56
N ASP A 2 -91.74 13.60 27.57
CA ASP A 2 -91.30 12.75 26.45
C ASP A 2 -90.45 13.56 25.45
N ALA A 3 -89.15 13.35 25.26
CA ALA A 3 -88.19 12.38 25.78
C ALA A 3 -86.76 12.97 25.61
N PRO A 4 -85.75 12.51 26.38
CA PRO A 4 -84.35 12.90 26.19
C PRO A 4 -83.59 11.84 25.37
N ASP A 5 -82.67 12.22 24.47
CA ASP A 5 -81.68 11.25 24.00
C ASP A 5 -80.35 11.85 23.52
N ARG A 6 -79.29 11.32 24.14
CA ARG A 6 -77.92 11.05 23.67
C ARG A 6 -76.89 12.17 23.50
N HIS A 7 -76.10 12.29 24.58
CA HIS A 7 -74.67 12.58 24.57
C HIS A 7 -73.89 11.71 23.57
N ARG A 8 -73.13 12.36 22.66
CA ARG A 8 -72.00 11.75 21.94
C ARG A 8 -70.70 12.06 22.69
N PRO A 9 -69.81 11.10 22.92
CA PRO A 9 -68.48 11.36 23.47
C PRO A 9 -67.58 11.99 22.40
N GLY A 10 -66.89 13.06 22.77
CA GLY A 10 -65.91 13.74 21.94
C GLY A 10 -64.72 12.85 21.62
N VAL A 11 -64.44 12.66 20.33
CA VAL A 11 -63.22 12.03 19.83
C VAL A 11 -62.08 13.04 20.01
N GLY A 12 -61.19 12.77 20.96
CA GLY A 12 -59.95 13.54 21.13
C GLY A 12 -59.02 13.38 19.91
N PRO A 13 -58.10 14.34 19.69
CA PRO A 13 -57.24 14.33 18.52
C PRO A 13 -56.29 13.11 18.55
N VAL A 14 -56.40 12.27 17.52
CA VAL A 14 -55.45 11.19 17.25
C VAL A 14 -54.08 11.82 17.00
N ARG A 15 -53.12 11.58 17.91
CA ARG A 15 -51.71 11.91 17.68
C ARG A 15 -51.22 11.11 16.48
N GLN A 16 -50.84 11.81 15.42
CA GLN A 16 -50.16 11.19 14.28
C GLN A 16 -48.89 10.48 14.76
N PRO A 17 -48.59 9.26 14.28
CA PRO A 17 -47.36 8.58 14.59
C PRO A 17 -46.18 9.41 14.09
N ARG A 18 -45.19 9.64 14.96
CA ARG A 18 -43.92 10.27 14.60
C ARG A 18 -43.28 9.42 13.49
N HIS A 19 -43.04 10.03 12.33
CA HIS A 19 -42.30 9.39 11.25
C HIS A 19 -40.92 8.93 11.74
N PRO A 20 -40.43 7.74 11.33
CA PRO A 20 -39.06 7.33 11.61
C PRO A 20 -38.08 8.32 10.96
N PRO A 21 -36.91 8.58 11.56
CA PRO A 21 -35.96 9.63 11.14
C PRO A 21 -35.32 9.41 9.75
N TRP A 22 -35.74 8.39 9.00
CA TRP A 22 -35.19 8.00 7.70
C TRP A 22 -36.23 7.95 6.57
N ALA A 23 -37.47 8.40 6.78
CA ALA A 23 -38.46 8.47 5.70
C ALA A 23 -37.99 9.50 4.63
N PRO A 24 -37.94 9.13 3.33
CA PRO A 24 -37.56 10.05 2.27
C PRO A 24 -38.57 11.20 2.20
N GLN A 25 -38.08 12.43 2.36
CA GLN A 25 -38.89 13.63 2.18
C GLN A 25 -39.35 13.67 0.72
N HIS A 26 -40.67 13.69 0.49
CA HIS A 26 -41.21 13.98 -0.83
C HIS A 26 -40.67 15.36 -1.27
N PRO A 27 -40.18 15.49 -2.52
CA PRO A 27 -39.68 16.77 -3.01
C PRO A 27 -40.81 17.80 -2.99
N ASP A 28 -40.52 18.97 -2.42
CA ASP A 28 -41.45 20.11 -2.44
C ASP A 28 -41.89 20.39 -3.88
N PRO A 29 -43.17 20.72 -4.11
CA PRO A 29 -43.64 21.11 -5.43
C PRO A 29 -42.85 22.34 -5.94
N PRO A 30 -42.52 22.40 -7.24
CA PRO A 30 -41.70 23.46 -7.79
C PRO A 30 -42.36 24.83 -7.57
N ARG A 31 -41.63 25.75 -6.93
CA ARG A 31 -42.06 27.13 -6.76
C ARG A 31 -42.21 27.79 -8.12
N ARG A 32 -43.42 28.23 -8.45
CA ARG A 32 -43.71 29.00 -9.66
C ARG A 32 -43.56 30.50 -9.37
N GLY A 33 -42.99 31.23 -10.32
CA GLY A 33 -42.92 32.69 -10.28
C GLY A 33 -44.30 33.32 -10.41
N ARG A 34 -44.38 34.64 -10.19
CA ARG A 34 -45.62 35.44 -10.31
C ARG A 34 -46.26 35.38 -11.70
N ASP A 35 -45.49 34.96 -12.70
CA ASP A 35 -45.81 34.76 -14.11
C ASP A 35 -46.11 33.28 -14.46
N GLY A 36 -46.21 32.39 -13.47
CA GLY A 36 -46.56 30.98 -13.67
C GLY A 36 -45.45 30.11 -14.26
N ARG A 37 -44.29 30.69 -14.56
CA ARG A 37 -43.13 29.97 -15.09
C ARG A 37 -42.34 29.28 -13.96
N PRO A 38 -41.75 28.09 -14.21
CA PRO A 38 -40.90 27.43 -13.23
C PRO A 38 -39.70 28.31 -12.95
N LEU A 39 -39.47 28.68 -11.68
CA LEU A 39 -38.25 29.37 -11.31
C LEU A 39 -37.07 28.40 -11.45
N PRO A 40 -35.95 28.82 -12.06
CA PRO A 40 -34.75 28.00 -12.07
C PRO A 40 -34.32 27.69 -10.63
N PRO A 41 -33.87 26.46 -10.32
CA PRO A 41 -33.58 26.05 -8.95
C PRO A 41 -32.49 26.94 -8.35
N ALA A 42 -32.88 27.72 -7.34
CA ALA A 42 -31.95 28.50 -6.53
C ALA A 42 -31.08 27.53 -5.72
N GLY A 43 -29.84 27.29 -6.18
CA GLY A 43 -28.83 26.57 -5.41
C GLY A 43 -27.95 25.56 -6.16
N SER A 44 -28.21 25.28 -7.45
CA SER A 44 -27.46 24.25 -8.19
C SER A 44 -26.03 24.68 -8.57
N ARG A 45 -25.75 25.98 -8.76
CA ARG A 45 -24.37 26.46 -9.01
C ARG A 45 -23.54 26.70 -7.74
N ALA A 46 -24.18 27.09 -6.63
CA ALA A 46 -23.47 27.35 -5.37
C ALA A 46 -23.05 26.06 -4.63
N ARG A 47 -23.81 24.97 -4.76
CA ARG A 47 -23.46 23.67 -4.14
C ARG A 47 -22.32 22.93 -4.85
N LEU A 48 -22.17 23.09 -6.17
CA LEU A 48 -21.09 22.45 -6.92
C LEU A 48 -19.72 23.10 -6.66
N VAL A 49 -19.67 24.41 -6.40
CA VAL A 49 -18.44 25.11 -5.99
C VAL A 49 -18.09 24.82 -4.52
N ALA A 50 -19.09 24.69 -3.64
CA ALA A 50 -18.85 24.39 -2.23
C ALA A 50 -18.38 22.94 -1.95
N LEU A 51 -18.71 21.97 -2.82
CA LEU A 51 -18.21 20.59 -2.74
C LEU A 51 -16.78 20.44 -3.30
N ALA A 52 -16.35 21.31 -4.22
CA ALA A 52 -14.99 21.35 -4.74
C ALA A 52 -14.02 22.19 -3.88
N ALA A 53 -14.53 23.17 -3.13
CA ALA A 53 -13.72 24.07 -2.29
C ALA A 53 -13.48 23.55 -0.84
N GLY A 54 -13.79 22.28 -0.56
CA GLY A 54 -13.84 21.72 0.80
C GLY A 54 -12.63 20.91 1.27
N VAL A 55 -11.46 20.99 0.61
CA VAL A 55 -10.21 20.44 1.15
C VAL A 55 -9.33 21.60 1.62
N PRO A 56 -9.19 21.85 2.92
CA PRO A 56 -8.39 22.95 3.38
C PRO A 56 -6.92 22.69 3.05
N GLU A 57 -6.24 23.69 2.48
CA GLU A 57 -4.77 23.81 2.34
C GLU A 57 -4.00 23.39 3.61
N ALA A 58 -4.65 23.42 4.77
CA ALA A 58 -4.14 22.93 6.04
C ALA A 58 -3.70 21.44 6.00
N ALA A 59 -4.34 20.58 5.21
CA ALA A 59 -3.93 19.18 5.08
C ALA A 59 -2.60 19.03 4.32
N GLY A 60 -2.35 19.88 3.32
CA GLY A 60 -1.09 19.92 2.58
C GLY A 60 0.07 20.48 3.42
N LEU A 61 -0.21 21.48 4.27
CA LEU A 61 0.75 22.02 5.22
C LEU A 61 1.05 21.07 6.39
N LEU A 62 0.06 20.30 6.86
CA LEU A 62 0.27 19.26 7.88
C LEU A 62 1.08 18.09 7.34
N VAL A 63 0.90 17.65 6.09
CA VAL A 63 1.73 16.59 5.49
C VAL A 63 3.16 17.08 5.22
N ARG A 64 3.34 18.32 4.75
CA ARG A 64 4.69 18.93 4.63
C ARG A 64 5.36 19.14 5.98
N GLY A 65 4.59 19.55 6.99
CA GLY A 65 5.04 19.67 8.38
C GLY A 65 5.43 18.32 8.98
N TRP A 66 4.66 17.25 8.72
CA TRP A 66 4.96 15.89 9.18
C TRP A 66 6.14 15.24 8.47
N VAL A 67 6.36 15.48 7.18
CA VAL A 67 7.55 14.96 6.48
C VAL A 67 8.83 15.65 6.97
N LEU A 68 8.75 16.95 7.30
CA LEU A 68 9.86 17.70 7.91
C LEU A 68 10.02 17.44 9.43
N GLN A 69 8.94 17.14 10.16
CA GLN A 69 9.00 16.76 11.58
C GLN A 69 9.36 15.30 11.78
N ALA A 70 9.00 14.37 10.90
CA ALA A 70 9.42 12.97 10.97
C ALA A 70 10.91 12.77 10.64
N THR A 71 11.52 13.75 9.95
CA THR A 71 12.98 13.82 9.78
C THR A 71 13.69 14.54 10.93
N ALA A 72 12.96 15.28 11.77
CA ALA A 72 13.48 16.00 12.94
C ALA A 72 13.15 15.33 14.29
N LEU A 73 12.19 14.40 14.34
CA LEU A 73 11.84 13.61 15.52
C LEU A 73 12.91 12.54 15.76
N ASP A 74 13.96 12.98 16.45
CA ASP A 74 14.84 12.22 17.35
C ASP A 74 15.00 10.73 17.04
N LEU A 75 15.92 10.44 16.14
CA LEU A 75 16.70 9.20 16.13
C LEU A 75 17.37 8.91 17.49
N GLN A 76 17.42 9.87 18.41
CA GLN A 76 17.87 9.67 19.80
C GLN A 76 16.83 8.96 20.69
N ALA A 77 15.53 9.08 20.42
CA ALA A 77 14.48 8.51 21.29
C ALA A 77 14.23 7.00 21.08
N LEU A 78 14.70 6.44 19.96
CA LEU A 78 14.56 5.01 19.63
C LEU A 78 15.80 4.17 19.97
N LEU A 79 16.85 4.78 20.53
CA LEU A 79 17.99 4.07 21.09
C LEU A 79 17.81 4.00 22.61
N PRO A 80 17.57 2.81 23.19
CA PRO A 80 17.67 2.66 24.63
C PRO A 80 19.16 2.78 24.98
N VAL A 81 19.61 4.01 25.28
CA VAL A 81 20.88 4.23 25.94
C VAL A 81 20.65 3.89 27.41
N ASP A 82 21.01 2.65 27.76
CA ASP A 82 21.03 2.20 29.14
C ASP A 82 22.11 2.98 29.91
N ARG A 83 21.74 4.16 30.44
CA ARG A 83 22.56 4.92 31.39
C ARG A 83 22.47 4.31 32.78
N ARG A 84 23.00 3.09 32.94
CA ARG A 84 23.34 2.53 34.26
C ARG A 84 24.64 1.77 34.18
N SER A 85 25.73 2.51 34.09
CA SER A 85 27.06 1.99 34.42
C SER A 85 27.89 3.11 35.02
N ASP A 86 27.52 3.52 36.23
CA ASP A 86 28.43 4.13 37.19
C ASP A 86 27.99 3.69 38.58
N LEU A 87 28.98 3.37 39.42
CA LEU A 87 28.88 2.81 40.78
C LEU A 87 28.88 1.27 40.87
N CYS A 88 30.06 0.66 40.65
CA CYS A 88 30.63 -0.31 41.59
C CYS A 88 32.08 -0.69 41.19
N CYS A 89 32.97 0.30 41.20
CA CYS A 89 34.41 0.05 41.33
C CYS A 89 34.82 0.49 42.75
N GLY A 90 34.34 -0.26 43.74
CA GLY A 90 34.71 -0.13 45.14
C GLY A 90 35.85 -1.09 45.47
N ALA A 91 37.06 -0.55 45.55
CA ALA A 91 38.25 -1.25 46.01
C ALA A 91 38.02 -1.95 47.38
N ARG A 92 38.36 -3.23 47.47
CA ARG A 92 38.73 -3.87 48.75
C ARG A 92 39.91 -4.83 48.56
N ARG A 93 41.11 -4.29 48.83
CA ARG A 93 42.26 -5.07 49.32
C ARG A 93 42.17 -5.18 50.85
N ARG A 94 42.35 -6.40 51.37
CA ARG A 94 43.07 -6.83 52.61
C ARG A 94 42.54 -8.23 53.01
N ARG A 95 43.37 -9.28 52.90
CA ARG A 95 44.35 -9.83 53.88
C ARG A 95 43.69 -10.63 55.03
N GLY A 96 44.16 -11.87 55.21
CA GLY A 96 43.95 -12.77 56.35
C GLY A 96 43.80 -14.22 55.85
N ALA A 97 44.83 -15.06 55.75
CA ALA A 97 45.66 -15.70 56.80
C ALA A 97 44.86 -16.68 57.68
N GLY A 98 45.15 -17.99 57.54
CA GLY A 98 44.82 -19.03 58.54
C GLY A 98 44.66 -20.44 57.95
N PRO A 99 45.06 -21.54 58.64
CA PRO A 99 45.69 -22.72 58.02
C PRO A 99 44.97 -24.09 58.21
N ASP A 100 45.45 -25.08 57.43
CA ASP A 100 45.58 -26.54 57.73
C ASP A 100 44.32 -27.45 57.86
N PRO A 101 44.45 -28.81 57.87
CA PRO A 101 45.25 -29.75 57.05
C PRO A 101 44.48 -31.05 56.65
N ALA A 102 45.21 -32.04 56.09
CA ALA A 102 44.89 -33.50 55.96
C ALA A 102 43.96 -33.93 54.79
N HIS A 103 44.16 -34.99 54.01
CA HIS A 103 45.04 -36.19 53.95
C HIS A 103 44.74 -36.91 52.57
N PRO A 104 45.21 -38.13 52.22
CA PRO A 104 46.53 -38.48 51.68
C PRO A 104 46.54 -39.20 50.29
N HIS A 105 47.73 -39.24 49.70
CA HIS A 105 48.37 -40.31 48.88
C HIS A 105 47.61 -41.13 47.82
N HIS A 106 48.04 -41.00 46.57
CA HIS A 106 48.38 -42.14 45.70
C HIS A 106 49.59 -41.82 44.78
N PRO A 107 50.47 -42.80 44.46
CA PRO A 107 51.79 -42.51 43.90
C PRO A 107 51.88 -42.67 42.36
N ALA A 108 52.65 -41.74 41.79
CA ALA A 108 53.71 -41.89 40.78
C ALA A 108 53.57 -42.86 39.59
N ARG A 109 53.66 -42.27 38.39
CA ARG A 109 54.44 -42.65 37.18
C ARG A 109 54.12 -41.56 36.13
N GLY A 110 55.01 -40.88 35.41
CA GLY A 110 56.46 -40.88 35.24
C GLY A 110 56.74 -40.11 33.93
N ALA A 111 57.51 -39.02 34.01
CA ALA A 111 58.18 -38.29 32.91
C ALA A 111 57.32 -37.57 31.82
N PRO A 112 57.89 -36.64 30.99
CA PRO A 112 59.15 -35.93 31.09
C PRO A 112 59.01 -34.38 31.13
N ARG A 113 60.11 -33.75 31.57
CA ARG A 113 60.44 -32.32 31.45
C ARG A 113 60.02 -31.74 30.09
N ARG A 114 59.15 -30.71 30.11
CA ARG A 114 59.07 -29.73 29.03
C ARG A 114 59.56 -28.37 29.53
N SER A 115 60.60 -27.94 28.84
CA SER A 115 61.20 -26.62 28.77
C SER A 115 60.25 -25.48 29.10
N SER A 116 60.69 -24.68 30.07
CA SER A 116 60.46 -23.25 30.20
C SER A 116 60.77 -22.53 28.88
N GLY A 117 59.80 -22.48 27.98
CA GLY A 117 59.77 -21.60 26.83
C GLY A 117 58.84 -20.45 27.16
N GLU A 118 59.43 -19.26 27.24
CA GLU A 118 58.82 -17.92 27.17
C GLU A 118 57.29 -17.89 27.17
N ALA A 119 56.75 -17.38 28.29
CA ALA A 119 55.42 -16.80 28.32
C ALA A 119 55.40 -15.61 27.35
N ALA A 120 55.20 -15.90 26.07
CA ALA A 120 54.70 -14.94 25.11
C ALA A 120 53.35 -14.50 25.65
N CYS A 121 53.32 -13.32 26.26
CA CYS A 121 52.11 -12.54 26.40
C CYS A 121 51.52 -12.45 24.99
N HIS A 122 50.62 -13.37 24.65
CA HIS A 122 49.70 -13.20 23.55
C HIS A 122 48.94 -11.92 23.87
N HIS A 123 49.44 -10.81 23.32
CA HIS A 123 48.63 -9.66 22.99
C HIS A 123 47.47 -10.23 22.17
N ASP A 124 46.34 -10.44 22.84
CA ASP A 124 45.03 -10.68 22.25
C ASP A 124 44.66 -9.37 21.54
N PRO A 125 45.00 -9.21 20.24
CA PRO A 125 44.76 -7.98 19.54
C PRO A 125 43.26 -7.99 19.25
N ALA A 126 42.54 -7.09 19.90
CA ALA A 126 41.14 -6.82 19.59
C ALA A 126 40.12 -7.89 20.03
N ARG A 127 39.97 -8.06 21.35
CA ARG A 127 38.62 -7.85 21.90
C ARG A 127 38.25 -6.37 21.71
N GLN A 128 37.93 -6.01 20.46
CA GLN A 128 37.23 -4.78 20.15
C GLN A 128 35.97 -4.80 20.99
N LEU A 129 35.96 -3.95 22.02
CA LEU A 129 34.75 -3.61 22.75
C LEU A 129 33.69 -3.28 21.68
N PRO A 130 32.51 -3.93 21.70
CA PRO A 130 31.50 -3.72 20.68
C PRO A 130 31.27 -2.22 20.54
N GLY A 131 31.61 -1.71 19.36
CA GLY A 131 31.53 -0.29 19.04
C GLY A 131 30.19 0.26 19.49
N CYS A 132 30.24 1.41 20.16
CA CYS A 132 29.12 2.22 20.58
C CYS A 132 27.98 2.12 19.55
N GLY A 133 26.75 1.83 19.98
CA GLY A 133 25.67 1.26 19.16
C GLY A 133 25.33 1.92 17.80
N GLY A 134 25.82 3.13 17.52
CA GLY A 134 25.67 3.80 16.23
C GLY A 134 26.34 3.07 15.05
N GLU A 135 27.57 2.58 15.19
CA GLU A 135 28.26 1.87 14.09
C GLU A 135 27.56 0.57 13.73
N ALA A 136 27.08 -0.16 14.75
CA ALA A 136 26.28 -1.35 14.53
C ALA A 136 25.02 -0.98 13.73
N VAL A 137 24.28 0.07 14.14
CA VAL A 137 23.06 0.54 13.45
C VAL A 137 23.31 0.85 11.98
N ILE A 138 24.35 1.64 11.68
CA ILE A 138 24.71 1.99 10.31
C ILE A 138 25.08 0.74 9.51
N ARG A 139 25.89 -0.17 10.07
CA ARG A 139 26.30 -1.39 9.37
C ARG A 139 25.11 -2.25 8.96
N TRP A 140 24.18 -2.51 9.88
CA TRP A 140 22.95 -3.25 9.55
C TRP A 140 22.06 -2.52 8.55
N TRP A 141 21.99 -1.19 8.63
CA TRP A 141 21.23 -0.40 7.67
C TRP A 141 21.82 -0.61 6.27
N VAL A 142 23.14 -0.48 6.11
CA VAL A 142 23.82 -0.77 4.85
C VAL A 142 23.62 -2.22 4.41
N GLU A 143 23.83 -3.19 5.30
CA GLU A 143 23.63 -4.63 5.02
C GLU A 143 22.20 -4.94 4.57
N LEU A 144 21.20 -4.30 5.17
CA LEU A 144 19.80 -4.46 4.82
C LEU A 144 19.52 -3.99 3.38
N TRP A 145 20.07 -2.86 3.01
CA TRP A 145 19.86 -2.26 1.68
C TRP A 145 20.74 -2.89 0.58
N ASP A 146 21.89 -3.48 0.93
CA ASP A 146 22.79 -4.18 -0.01
C ASP A 146 22.42 -5.66 -0.23
N ARG A 147 21.38 -6.17 0.45
CA ARG A 147 20.91 -7.55 0.24
C ARG A 147 20.61 -7.81 -1.22
N ARG A 148 20.95 -9.02 -1.65
CA ARG A 148 20.75 -9.50 -3.01
C ARG A 148 19.70 -10.59 -3.04
N GLU A 149 18.88 -10.58 -4.08
CA GLU A 149 17.77 -11.52 -4.24
C GLU A 149 17.51 -11.89 -5.69
N ALA A 150 16.72 -12.94 -5.92
CA ALA A 150 16.36 -13.33 -7.27
C ALA A 150 15.45 -12.25 -7.92
N PRO A 151 15.67 -11.90 -9.20
CA PRO A 151 14.96 -10.81 -9.88
C PRO A 151 13.47 -11.06 -10.16
N THR A 152 12.96 -12.23 -9.79
CA THR A 152 11.61 -12.71 -10.10
C THR A 152 10.50 -11.78 -9.62
N ILE A 153 10.54 -11.34 -8.36
CA ILE A 153 9.46 -10.52 -7.80
C ILE A 153 9.37 -9.17 -8.51
N LEU A 154 10.52 -8.53 -8.71
CA LEU A 154 10.56 -7.22 -9.36
C LEU A 154 10.13 -7.29 -10.83
N ALA A 155 10.45 -8.39 -11.52
CA ALA A 155 9.95 -8.64 -12.87
C ALA A 155 8.43 -8.81 -12.91
N ILE A 156 7.84 -9.54 -11.95
CA ILE A 156 6.36 -9.67 -11.83
C ILE A 156 5.71 -8.30 -11.63
N VAL A 157 6.24 -7.50 -10.70
CA VAL A 157 5.72 -6.15 -10.43
C VAL A 157 5.82 -5.27 -11.68
N ARG A 158 6.97 -5.28 -12.37
CA ARG A 158 7.15 -4.54 -13.63
C ARG A 158 6.11 -4.95 -14.68
N ILE A 159 5.97 -6.24 -14.95
CA ILE A 159 5.05 -6.76 -15.96
C ILE A 159 3.60 -6.40 -15.59
N GLY A 160 3.20 -6.72 -14.35
CA GLY A 160 1.86 -6.44 -13.86
C GLY A 160 1.51 -4.95 -13.94
N LEU A 161 2.42 -4.09 -13.46
CA LEU A 161 2.23 -2.65 -13.49
C LEU A 161 2.12 -2.11 -14.93
N GLY A 162 3.03 -2.54 -15.81
CA GLY A 162 2.99 -2.15 -17.23
C GLY A 162 1.68 -2.58 -17.90
N LEU A 163 1.21 -3.80 -17.65
CA LEU A 163 -0.05 -4.32 -18.20
C LEU A 163 -1.28 -3.59 -17.66
N VAL A 164 -1.33 -3.30 -16.34
CA VAL A 164 -2.46 -2.57 -15.74
C VAL A 164 -2.56 -1.16 -16.30
N LEU A 165 -1.43 -0.44 -16.39
CA LEU A 165 -1.42 0.91 -16.94
C LEU A 165 -1.73 0.90 -18.44
N PHE A 166 -1.18 -0.05 -19.19
CA PHE A 166 -1.51 -0.23 -20.60
C PHE A 166 -3.02 -0.45 -20.79
N ALA A 167 -3.62 -1.37 -20.03
CA ALA A 167 -5.05 -1.65 -20.11
C ALA A 167 -5.91 -0.44 -19.75
N ASP A 168 -5.51 0.38 -18.76
CA ASP A 168 -6.20 1.62 -18.42
C ASP A 168 -6.17 2.64 -19.55
N PHE A 169 -4.98 2.91 -20.10
CA PHE A 169 -4.85 3.86 -21.20
C PHE A 169 -5.57 3.37 -22.47
N MET A 170 -5.58 2.05 -22.72
CA MET A 170 -6.37 1.46 -23.79
C MET A 170 -7.88 1.58 -23.53
N THR A 171 -8.32 1.49 -22.27
CA THR A 171 -9.73 1.72 -21.89
C THR A 171 -10.14 3.17 -22.16
N VAL A 172 -9.30 4.14 -21.79
CA VAL A 172 -9.54 5.57 -22.10
C VAL A 172 -9.69 5.80 -23.59
N TRP A 173 -8.86 5.14 -24.42
CA TRP A 173 -8.97 5.22 -25.86
C TRP A 173 -10.24 4.56 -26.40
N GLY A 174 -10.57 3.34 -25.94
CA GLY A 174 -11.77 2.63 -26.35
C GLY A 174 -13.08 3.35 -26.00
N LEU A 175 -13.05 4.21 -24.97
CA LEU A 175 -14.17 5.07 -24.58
C LEU A 175 -14.19 6.42 -25.33
N GLY A 176 -13.22 6.70 -26.19
CA GLY A 176 -13.13 7.97 -26.92
C GLY A 176 -12.80 9.17 -26.05
N LEU A 177 -12.19 8.97 -24.87
CA LEU A 177 -12.01 10.00 -23.85
C LEU A 177 -10.67 10.75 -23.94
N VAL A 178 -9.77 10.36 -24.85
CA VAL A 178 -8.41 10.91 -24.94
C VAL A 178 -8.41 12.44 -25.10
N GLU A 179 -9.14 12.96 -26.09
CA GLU A 179 -9.21 14.40 -26.33
C GLU A 179 -10.02 15.10 -25.24
N THR A 180 -11.11 14.49 -24.78
CA THR A 180 -11.94 15.03 -23.70
C THR A 180 -11.13 15.25 -22.42
N LEU A 181 -10.28 14.31 -22.01
CA LEU A 181 -9.54 14.40 -20.76
C LEU A 181 -8.34 15.35 -20.84
N TRP A 182 -7.57 15.32 -21.93
CA TRP A 182 -6.25 15.98 -21.97
C TRP A 182 -6.15 17.17 -22.92
N THR A 183 -7.25 17.58 -23.55
CA THR A 183 -7.32 18.84 -24.31
C THR A 183 -7.78 19.97 -23.39
N ASP A 184 -7.25 21.18 -23.60
CA ASP A 184 -7.69 22.36 -22.87
C ASP A 184 -9.14 22.74 -23.23
N THR A 185 -9.85 23.35 -22.29
CA THR A 185 -11.24 23.78 -22.51
C THR A 185 -11.40 24.80 -23.63
N ALA A 186 -10.38 25.62 -23.92
CA ALA A 186 -10.37 26.50 -25.09
C ALA A 186 -10.45 25.74 -26.42
N HIS A 187 -10.10 24.45 -26.42
CA HIS A 187 -10.13 23.56 -27.57
C HIS A 187 -11.17 22.43 -27.41
N GLY A 188 -12.10 22.55 -26.46
CA GLY A 188 -13.22 21.63 -26.28
C GLY A 188 -12.97 20.42 -25.37
N GLY A 189 -11.84 20.36 -24.65
CA GLY A 189 -11.61 19.34 -23.62
C GLY A 189 -12.10 19.76 -22.22
N LEU A 190 -11.68 19.01 -21.20
CA LEU A 190 -12.01 19.25 -19.79
C LEU A 190 -10.86 19.93 -19.00
N SER A 191 -9.64 19.91 -19.52
CA SER A 191 -8.47 20.47 -18.82
C SER A 191 -8.56 21.99 -18.74
N GLN A 192 -8.32 22.53 -17.54
CA GLN A 192 -8.17 23.97 -17.28
C GLN A 192 -6.70 24.36 -17.08
N ALA A 193 -5.77 23.47 -17.42
CA ALA A 193 -4.37 23.60 -17.04
C ALA A 193 -3.60 24.72 -17.77
N SER A 194 -4.17 25.33 -18.81
CA SER A 194 -3.59 26.54 -19.42
C SER A 194 -3.89 27.81 -18.61
N GLY A 195 -4.93 27.79 -17.78
CA GLY A 195 -5.37 28.94 -16.97
C GLY A 195 -4.74 29.02 -15.57
N ILE A 196 -3.96 28.01 -15.16
CA ILE A 196 -3.32 27.97 -13.84
C ILE A 196 -1.92 28.61 -13.88
N SER A 197 -1.44 29.07 -12.72
CA SER A 197 -0.15 29.78 -12.57
C SER A 197 1.06 28.95 -13.01
N ARG A 198 0.96 27.62 -12.97
CA ARG A 198 2.01 26.70 -13.41
C ARG A 198 1.47 25.75 -14.48
N VAL A 199 1.49 26.22 -15.72
CA VAL A 199 1.11 25.40 -16.89
C VAL A 199 1.96 24.13 -16.94
N PRO A 200 1.38 22.93 -17.17
CA PRO A 200 2.14 21.70 -17.31
C PRO A 200 3.20 21.80 -18.40
N LEU A 201 4.38 21.22 -18.16
CA LEU A 201 5.50 21.25 -19.11
C LEU A 201 5.09 20.68 -20.48
N TRP A 202 4.25 19.65 -20.49
CA TRP A 202 3.72 19.08 -21.72
C TRP A 202 2.98 20.11 -22.59
N TYR A 203 2.10 20.91 -21.98
CA TYR A 203 1.38 21.98 -22.70
C TYR A 203 2.30 23.09 -23.18
N GLN A 204 3.34 23.43 -22.40
CA GLN A 204 4.33 24.44 -22.82
C GLN A 204 5.12 23.98 -24.06
N LEU A 205 5.45 22.70 -24.15
CA LEU A 205 6.28 22.15 -25.23
C LEU A 205 5.47 21.79 -26.48
N PHE A 206 4.26 21.26 -26.32
CA PHE A 206 3.48 20.66 -27.41
C PHE A 206 2.13 21.34 -27.66
N GLY A 207 1.82 22.40 -26.91
CA GLY A 207 0.52 23.06 -26.92
C GLY A 207 -0.55 22.27 -26.16
N ALA A 208 -1.75 22.84 -26.10
CA ALA A 208 -2.87 22.33 -25.31
C ALA A 208 -4.07 21.84 -26.16
N GLY A 209 -3.85 21.65 -27.47
CA GLY A 209 -4.86 21.21 -28.42
C GLY A 209 -4.97 19.68 -28.56
N PRO A 210 -5.92 19.18 -29.38
CA PRO A 210 -6.20 17.74 -29.54
C PRO A 210 -5.00 16.90 -29.98
N ALA A 211 -4.15 17.44 -30.85
CA ALA A 211 -2.94 16.74 -31.31
C ALA A 211 -1.97 16.45 -30.15
N SER A 212 -1.83 17.40 -29.21
CA SER A 212 -1.00 17.25 -28.01
C SER A 212 -1.56 16.18 -27.06
N ALA A 213 -2.89 16.16 -26.87
CA ALA A 213 -3.56 15.14 -26.08
C ALA A 213 -3.35 13.73 -26.64
N ARG A 214 -3.51 13.55 -27.97
CA ARG A 214 -3.25 12.28 -28.65
C ARG A 214 -1.79 11.86 -28.56
N ALA A 215 -0.85 12.80 -28.68
CA ALA A 215 0.59 12.51 -28.55
C ALA A 215 0.95 12.07 -27.13
N LEU A 216 0.41 12.73 -26.10
CA LEU A 216 0.61 12.33 -24.70
C LEU A 216 0.11 10.91 -24.45
N HIS A 217 -1.12 10.63 -24.88
CA HIS A 217 -1.73 9.32 -24.73
C HIS A 217 -0.97 8.23 -25.47
N ALA A 218 -0.54 8.47 -26.71
CA ALA A 218 0.30 7.55 -27.46
C ALA A 218 1.62 7.25 -26.72
N GLY A 219 2.24 8.28 -26.10
CA GLY A 219 3.41 8.11 -25.26
C GLY A 219 3.14 7.25 -24.03
N LEU A 220 2.02 7.45 -23.33
CA LEU A 220 1.60 6.65 -22.17
C LEU A 220 1.35 5.18 -22.54
N VAL A 221 0.66 4.92 -23.66
CA VAL A 221 0.41 3.58 -24.18
C VAL A 221 1.72 2.89 -24.56
N LEU A 222 2.58 3.57 -25.32
CA LEU A 222 3.84 3.00 -25.77
C LEU A 222 4.80 2.69 -24.61
N THR A 223 4.95 3.62 -23.66
CA THR A 223 5.86 3.45 -22.51
C THR A 223 5.34 2.40 -21.51
N SER A 224 4.03 2.28 -21.30
CA SER A 224 3.44 1.20 -20.49
C SER A 224 3.57 -0.18 -21.15
N PHE A 225 3.35 -0.25 -22.47
CA PHE A 225 3.56 -1.47 -23.24
C PHE A 225 5.01 -1.94 -23.23
N THR A 226 5.95 -1.04 -23.54
CA THR A 226 7.39 -1.34 -23.52
C THR A 226 7.89 -1.66 -22.12
N LEU A 227 7.33 -1.02 -21.07
CA LEU A 227 7.58 -1.41 -19.68
C LEU A 227 7.13 -2.84 -19.41
N ALA A 228 5.95 -3.26 -19.88
CA ALA A 228 5.43 -4.62 -19.71
C ALA A 228 6.29 -5.66 -20.44
N LEU A 229 6.78 -5.35 -21.65
CA LEU A 229 7.72 -6.19 -22.39
C LEU A 229 9.14 -6.19 -21.80
N GLY A 230 9.47 -5.17 -21.00
CA GLY A 230 10.82 -4.95 -20.50
C GLY A 230 11.79 -4.58 -21.62
N TRP A 231 11.34 -3.71 -22.51
CA TRP A 231 12.16 -3.06 -23.53
C TRP A 231 12.62 -1.71 -22.98
N PHE A 232 13.93 -1.49 -22.88
CA PHE A 232 14.54 -0.33 -22.20
C PHE A 232 13.92 -0.08 -20.82
N SER A 233 13.76 -1.13 -20.01
CA SER A 233 12.90 -1.19 -18.82
C SER A 233 13.03 0.03 -17.90
N ARG A 234 14.26 0.50 -17.65
CA ARG A 234 14.51 1.68 -16.79
C ARG A 234 14.05 2.98 -17.45
N SER A 235 14.37 3.18 -18.72
CA SER A 235 13.97 4.35 -19.49
C SER A 235 12.46 4.37 -19.71
N SER A 236 11.85 3.23 -20.01
CA SER A 236 10.40 3.08 -20.17
C SER A 236 9.66 3.39 -18.87
N ALA A 237 10.17 2.92 -17.72
CA ALA A 237 9.62 3.28 -16.40
C ALA A 237 9.73 4.79 -16.12
N LEU A 238 10.89 5.39 -16.39
CA LEU A 238 11.13 6.83 -16.18
C LEU A 238 10.22 7.69 -17.07
N LEU A 239 10.17 7.39 -18.38
CA LEU A 239 9.34 8.11 -19.33
C LEU A 239 7.87 7.95 -19.01
N LEU A 240 7.41 6.74 -18.68
CA LEU A 240 6.03 6.51 -18.26
C LEU A 240 5.71 7.32 -17.00
N MET A 241 6.58 7.34 -16.00
CA MET A 241 6.40 8.14 -14.79
C MET A 241 6.25 9.63 -15.10
N LEU A 242 7.13 10.18 -15.95
CA LEU A 242 7.12 11.60 -16.31
C LEU A 242 5.86 11.96 -17.10
N LEU A 243 5.51 11.18 -18.13
CA LEU A 243 4.30 11.40 -18.92
C LEU A 243 3.04 11.27 -18.07
N TYR A 244 3.01 10.30 -17.15
CA TYR A 244 1.88 10.08 -16.26
C TYR A 244 1.77 11.16 -15.18
N ALA A 245 2.88 11.75 -14.76
CA ALA A 245 2.87 12.95 -13.92
C ALA A 245 2.36 14.18 -14.71
N GLN A 246 2.73 14.32 -15.99
CA GLN A 246 2.19 15.39 -16.84
C GLN A 246 0.69 15.24 -17.06
N SER A 247 0.18 14.02 -17.27
CA SER A 247 -1.26 13.80 -17.44
C SER A 247 -2.06 14.15 -16.18
N SER A 248 -1.51 13.87 -14.99
CA SER A 248 -2.08 14.31 -13.69
C SER A 248 -2.03 15.83 -13.55
N ALA A 249 -0.94 16.50 -13.95
CA ALA A 249 -0.86 17.95 -13.92
C ALA A 249 -1.86 18.64 -14.90
N ILE A 250 -2.21 17.98 -16.00
CA ILE A 250 -3.18 18.46 -16.98
C ILE A 250 -4.61 18.35 -16.46
N LEU A 251 -4.97 17.23 -15.83
CA LEU A 251 -6.31 17.03 -15.27
C LEU A 251 -6.20 16.40 -13.87
N PRO A 252 -5.89 17.19 -12.83
CA PRO A 252 -5.69 16.69 -11.47
C PRO A 252 -6.90 15.95 -10.91
N GLU A 253 -8.12 16.30 -11.33
CA GLU A 253 -9.36 15.66 -10.90
C GLU A 253 -9.51 14.23 -11.42
N ALA A 254 -8.81 13.89 -12.51
CA ALA A 254 -8.74 12.52 -13.01
C ALA A 254 -7.65 11.70 -12.31
N ASP A 255 -6.79 12.33 -11.50
CA ASP A 255 -5.72 11.67 -10.75
C ASP A 255 -6.28 11.01 -9.48
N ARG A 256 -6.40 9.69 -9.54
CA ARG A 256 -6.88 8.85 -8.45
C ARG A 256 -5.75 8.66 -7.44
N ALA A 257 -6.07 8.41 -6.18
CA ALA A 257 -5.06 8.20 -5.13
C ALA A 257 -4.05 7.08 -5.45
N ILE A 258 -4.47 6.06 -6.21
CA ILE A 258 -3.59 4.98 -6.70
C ILE A 258 -2.55 5.47 -7.71
N ASP A 259 -2.89 6.45 -8.55
CA ASP A 259 -2.05 6.89 -9.66
C ASP A 259 -0.70 7.45 -9.13
N MET A 260 -0.75 8.20 -8.02
CA MET A 260 0.46 8.69 -7.33
C MET A 260 1.31 7.54 -6.75
N LEU A 261 0.68 6.53 -6.16
CA LEU A 261 1.37 5.33 -5.68
C LEU A 261 2.10 4.63 -6.83
N LEU A 262 1.42 4.44 -7.96
CA LEU A 262 2.01 3.78 -9.13
C LEU A 262 3.17 4.59 -9.72
N ARG A 263 3.08 5.93 -9.79
CA ARG A 263 4.20 6.79 -10.21
C ARG A 263 5.42 6.64 -9.30
N ASN A 264 5.24 6.55 -7.99
CA ASN A 264 6.36 6.29 -7.07
C ASN A 264 6.99 4.91 -7.31
N VAL A 265 6.18 3.88 -7.61
CA VAL A 265 6.70 2.55 -7.98
C VAL A 265 7.46 2.63 -9.31
N LEU A 266 6.98 3.38 -10.30
CA LEU A 266 7.70 3.59 -11.56
C LEU A 266 9.07 4.25 -11.33
N MET A 267 9.17 5.22 -10.41
CA MET A 267 10.47 5.79 -10.01
C MET A 267 11.41 4.72 -9.45
N ILE A 268 10.91 3.88 -8.53
CA ILE A 268 11.67 2.76 -7.97
C ILE A 268 12.15 1.82 -9.09
N LEU A 269 11.27 1.48 -10.03
CA LEU A 269 11.60 0.61 -11.16
C LEU A 269 12.66 1.23 -12.08
N ALA A 270 12.59 2.53 -12.37
CA ALA A 270 13.57 3.27 -13.17
C ALA A 270 14.98 3.24 -12.55
N CYS A 271 15.06 3.23 -11.22
CA CYS A 271 16.32 3.15 -10.47
C CYS A 271 16.79 1.71 -10.19
N SER A 272 16.06 0.69 -10.65
CA SER A 272 16.33 -0.73 -10.34
C SER A 272 16.75 -1.56 -11.55
N ARG A 273 17.12 -2.83 -11.30
CA ARG A 273 17.35 -3.86 -12.34
C ARG A 273 16.08 -4.66 -12.67
N CYS A 274 14.92 -4.00 -12.79
CA CYS A 274 13.63 -4.66 -13.05
C CYS A 274 13.51 -5.39 -14.40
N GLY A 275 14.42 -5.10 -15.34
CA GLY A 275 14.57 -5.81 -16.62
C GLY A 275 15.58 -6.97 -16.58
N ALA A 276 16.02 -7.44 -15.41
CA ALA A 276 17.03 -8.50 -15.32
C ALA A 276 16.56 -9.86 -15.89
N ILE A 277 15.26 -10.16 -15.79
CA ILE A 277 14.63 -11.37 -16.34
C ILE A 277 13.25 -11.05 -16.93
N TRP A 278 12.74 -11.99 -17.74
CA TRP A 278 11.42 -11.96 -18.38
C TRP A 278 11.16 -10.68 -19.18
N SER A 279 12.20 -10.22 -19.86
CA SER A 279 12.26 -8.95 -20.55
C SER A 279 13.00 -9.08 -21.87
N LEU A 280 12.71 -8.18 -22.80
CA LEU A 280 13.49 -8.07 -24.04
C LEU A 280 14.92 -7.59 -23.76
N ASP A 281 15.13 -6.74 -22.74
CA ASP A 281 16.46 -6.34 -22.28
C ASP A 281 17.32 -7.55 -21.86
N ALA A 282 16.74 -8.54 -21.18
CA ALA A 282 17.44 -9.75 -20.77
C ALA A 282 17.83 -10.61 -21.98
N ILE A 283 16.92 -10.75 -22.95
CA ILE A 283 17.18 -11.49 -24.20
C ILE A 283 18.30 -10.82 -24.98
N VAL A 284 18.26 -9.50 -25.16
CA VAL A 284 19.31 -8.76 -25.88
C VAL A 284 20.66 -8.86 -25.17
N ARG A 285 20.68 -8.78 -23.84
CA ARG A 285 21.92 -8.84 -23.05
C ARG A 285 22.54 -10.24 -22.98
N THR A 286 21.71 -11.30 -22.90
CA THR A 286 22.16 -12.64 -22.50
C THR A 286 21.78 -13.77 -23.46
N GLY A 287 20.95 -13.49 -24.46
CA GLY A 287 20.37 -14.50 -25.35
C GLY A 287 19.19 -15.29 -24.75
N HIS A 288 18.87 -15.09 -23.46
CA HIS A 288 17.84 -15.86 -22.76
C HIS A 288 16.83 -14.99 -22.02
N VAL A 289 15.55 -15.37 -22.06
CA VAL A 289 14.47 -14.69 -21.33
C VAL A 289 14.62 -14.80 -19.80
N SER A 290 15.36 -15.81 -19.32
CA SER A 290 15.67 -15.99 -17.89
C SER A 290 16.83 -15.11 -17.40
N GLY A 291 17.46 -14.32 -18.27
CA GLY A 291 18.62 -13.50 -17.92
C GLY A 291 19.89 -14.31 -17.63
N ASP A 292 20.82 -13.68 -16.90
CA ASP A 292 22.16 -14.17 -16.56
C ASP A 292 22.21 -14.96 -15.23
N GLY A 293 21.07 -15.13 -14.57
CA GLY A 293 20.95 -15.78 -13.26
C GLY A 293 21.57 -14.99 -12.10
N GLN A 294 22.08 -13.78 -12.34
CA GLN A 294 22.70 -12.98 -11.29
C GLN A 294 21.63 -12.36 -10.37
N PRO A 295 21.87 -12.36 -9.05
CA PRO A 295 20.94 -11.72 -8.14
C PRO A 295 20.98 -10.18 -8.30
N ILE A 296 19.87 -9.53 -7.99
CA ILE A 296 19.72 -8.08 -8.02
C ILE A 296 19.60 -7.51 -6.61
N GLU A 297 19.72 -6.21 -6.46
CA GLU A 297 19.50 -5.50 -5.21
C GLU A 297 18.05 -5.69 -4.71
N ALA A 298 17.87 -5.96 -3.41
CA ALA A 298 16.56 -6.15 -2.79
C ALA A 298 15.87 -4.84 -2.35
N TRP A 299 16.61 -3.72 -2.27
CA TRP A 299 16.07 -2.42 -1.87
C TRP A 299 14.82 -1.96 -2.63
N PRO A 300 14.66 -2.20 -3.97
CA PRO A 300 13.48 -1.76 -4.70
C PRO A 300 12.22 -2.42 -4.16
N ARG A 301 12.29 -3.72 -3.87
CA ARG A 301 11.16 -4.48 -3.30
C ARG A 301 10.82 -3.99 -1.90
N TYR A 302 11.83 -3.72 -1.06
CA TYR A 302 11.60 -3.18 0.27
C TYR A 302 10.94 -1.80 0.26
N LEU A 303 11.32 -0.91 -0.66
CA LEU A 303 10.66 0.39 -0.80
C LEU A 303 9.21 0.25 -1.28
N ILE A 304 8.91 -0.68 -2.19
CA ILE A 304 7.51 -0.95 -2.60
C ILE A 304 6.69 -1.42 -1.39
N VAL A 305 7.22 -2.35 -0.59
CA VAL A 305 6.58 -2.82 0.65
C VAL A 305 6.37 -1.67 1.64
N LEU A 306 7.41 -0.86 1.89
CA LEU A 306 7.32 0.28 2.80
C LEU A 306 6.27 1.29 2.33
N GLN A 307 6.22 1.57 1.02
CA GLN A 307 5.25 2.47 0.42
C GLN A 307 3.81 1.96 0.61
N LEU A 308 3.57 0.65 0.41
CA LEU A 308 2.27 0.04 0.68
C LEU A 308 1.90 0.13 2.16
N VAL A 309 2.87 -0.11 3.06
CA VAL A 309 2.64 0.01 4.50
C VAL A 309 2.23 1.43 4.89
N VAL A 310 2.99 2.42 4.43
CA VAL A 310 2.67 3.83 4.67
C VAL A 310 1.29 4.15 4.12
N MET A 311 0.99 3.76 2.87
CA MET A 311 -0.29 4.04 2.23
C MET A 311 -1.48 3.42 2.99
N TYR A 312 -1.41 2.14 3.38
CA TYR A 312 -2.52 1.51 4.09
C TYR A 312 -2.71 2.08 5.48
N PHE A 313 -1.61 2.30 6.20
CA PHE A 313 -1.67 2.87 7.54
C PHE A 313 -2.26 4.28 7.51
N THR A 314 -1.76 5.15 6.62
CA THR A 314 -2.30 6.51 6.50
C THR A 314 -3.73 6.52 6.00
N ALA A 315 -4.11 5.63 5.08
CA ALA A 315 -5.51 5.48 4.65
C ALA A 315 -6.44 5.10 5.82
N GLY A 316 -5.97 4.24 6.74
CA GLY A 316 -6.72 3.91 7.96
C GLY A 316 -6.81 5.08 8.93
N VAL A 317 -5.71 5.81 9.14
CA VAL A 317 -5.67 7.00 10.02
C VAL A 317 -6.56 8.12 9.47
N GLN A 318 -6.59 8.31 8.15
CA GLN A 318 -7.33 9.39 7.49
C GLN A 318 -8.85 9.14 7.37
N LYS A 319 -9.35 7.96 7.78
CA LYS A 319 -10.79 7.64 7.79
C LYS A 319 -11.50 8.26 8.99
N TYR A 320 -11.65 9.57 8.97
CA TYR A 320 -12.34 10.34 10.03
C TYR A 320 -13.87 10.38 9.88
N GLY A 321 -14.41 9.99 8.73
CA GLY A 321 -15.86 10.02 8.49
C GLY A 321 -16.63 9.10 9.45
N GLN A 322 -17.70 9.60 10.06
CA GLN A 322 -18.48 8.91 11.09
C GLN A 322 -18.87 7.48 10.69
N HIS A 323 -19.23 7.26 9.42
CA HIS A 323 -19.63 5.97 8.86
C HIS A 323 -18.54 4.87 8.95
N TRP A 324 -17.26 5.22 9.12
CA TRP A 324 -16.16 4.25 9.30
C TRP A 324 -16.06 3.71 10.72
N TRP A 325 -16.85 4.26 11.66
CA TRP A 325 -16.71 3.99 13.09
C TRP A 325 -17.98 3.37 13.69
N PRO A 326 -17.86 2.67 14.84
CA PRO A 326 -19.00 2.01 15.48
C PRO A 326 -20.15 2.95 15.81
N TRP A 327 -19.86 4.21 16.20
CA TRP A 327 -20.88 5.20 16.51
C TRP A 327 -21.59 5.77 15.28
N GLY A 328 -20.99 5.67 14.08
CA GLY A 328 -21.68 5.86 12.80
C GLY A 328 -22.21 4.55 12.21
N GLY A 329 -22.31 3.50 13.04
CA GLY A 329 -22.87 2.21 12.68
C GLY A 329 -22.02 1.40 11.71
N ASN A 330 -20.72 1.69 11.54
CA ASN A 330 -19.85 1.03 10.56
C ASN A 330 -20.48 0.96 9.14
N SER A 331 -21.25 1.97 8.76
CA SER A 331 -22.08 1.95 7.56
C SER A 331 -21.34 2.33 6.28
N ALA A 332 -20.03 2.61 6.32
CA ALA A 332 -19.28 3.17 5.18
C ALA A 332 -19.38 2.31 3.92
N LEU A 333 -19.26 0.98 4.05
CA LEU A 333 -19.37 0.07 2.91
C LEU A 333 -20.79 0.01 2.35
N TYR A 334 -21.81 0.03 3.21
CA TYR A 334 -23.21 0.11 2.76
C TYR A 334 -23.46 1.41 1.97
N VAL A 335 -22.98 2.54 2.48
CA VAL A 335 -23.15 3.85 1.84
C VAL A 335 -22.48 3.86 0.47
N ILE A 336 -21.22 3.46 0.37
CA ILE A 336 -20.49 3.54 -0.91
C ILE A 336 -21.00 2.54 -1.96
N LEU A 337 -21.51 1.38 -1.54
CA LEU A 337 -22.14 0.41 -2.46
C LEU A 337 -23.54 0.86 -2.93
N ASN A 338 -24.13 1.90 -2.31
CA ASN A 338 -25.37 2.52 -2.79
C ASN A 338 -25.12 3.87 -3.48
N ASP A 339 -23.87 4.32 -3.58
CA ASP A 339 -23.51 5.50 -4.34
C ASP A 339 -23.43 5.16 -5.83
N TRP A 340 -24.28 5.81 -6.63
CA TRP A 340 -24.37 5.58 -8.07
C TRP A 340 -23.09 5.94 -8.84
N ALA A 341 -22.25 6.82 -8.28
CA ALA A 341 -20.98 7.20 -8.89
C ALA A 341 -19.90 6.12 -8.72
N TYR A 342 -20.03 5.26 -7.70
CA TYR A 342 -18.99 4.29 -7.35
C TYR A 342 -19.42 2.83 -7.49
N ALA A 343 -20.70 2.51 -7.29
CA ALA A 343 -21.19 1.14 -7.36
C ALA A 343 -21.38 0.69 -8.82
N LYS A 344 -20.95 -0.55 -9.14
CA LYS A 344 -21.21 -1.17 -10.44
C LYS A 344 -22.63 -1.68 -10.59
N TYR A 345 -23.25 -2.04 -9.48
CA TYR A 345 -24.56 -2.68 -9.43
C TYR A 345 -25.46 -1.96 -8.42
N ARG A 346 -26.76 -2.26 -8.48
CA ARG A 346 -27.72 -1.76 -7.49
C ARG A 346 -27.77 -2.70 -6.29
N PHE A 347 -27.28 -2.23 -5.15
CA PHE A 347 -27.17 -3.01 -3.92
C PHE A 347 -28.26 -2.67 -2.88
N GLY A 348 -29.47 -2.31 -3.33
CA GLY A 348 -30.56 -1.92 -2.43
C GLY A 348 -30.93 -3.00 -1.40
N TRP A 349 -30.69 -4.27 -1.72
CA TRP A 349 -30.93 -5.41 -0.81
C TRP A 349 -29.98 -5.44 0.40
N LEU A 350 -28.86 -4.72 0.39
CA LEU A 350 -27.93 -4.65 1.53
C LEU A 350 -28.53 -3.97 2.76
N ILE A 351 -29.68 -3.29 2.65
CA ILE A 351 -30.39 -2.72 3.80
C ILE A 351 -30.99 -3.81 4.71
N HIS A 352 -31.26 -4.99 4.15
CA HIS A 352 -31.88 -6.09 4.87
C HIS A 352 -30.84 -6.92 5.62
N GLN A 353 -31.22 -7.43 6.80
CA GLN A 353 -30.39 -8.40 7.53
C GLN A 353 -30.44 -9.77 6.83
N PRO A 354 -29.34 -10.55 6.84
CA PRO A 354 -28.07 -10.31 7.55
C PRO A 354 -27.03 -9.47 6.77
N PHE A 355 -27.39 -9.00 5.58
CA PHE A 355 -26.43 -8.39 4.66
C PHE A 355 -25.89 -7.04 5.13
N TYR A 356 -26.73 -6.23 5.77
CA TYR A 356 -26.26 -4.99 6.40
C TYR A 356 -25.17 -5.27 7.44
N ALA A 357 -25.37 -6.27 8.30
CA ALA A 357 -24.37 -6.66 9.30
C ALA A 357 -23.05 -7.13 8.65
N PHE A 358 -23.10 -7.85 7.52
CA PHE A 358 -21.88 -8.21 6.78
C PHE A 358 -21.12 -6.97 6.26
N THR A 359 -21.82 -5.92 5.83
CA THR A 359 -21.16 -4.67 5.44
C THR A 359 -20.48 -4.00 6.63
N GLN A 360 -21.11 -4.00 7.81
CA GLN A 360 -20.56 -3.44 9.04
C GLN A 360 -19.31 -4.20 9.50
N LEU A 361 -19.37 -5.53 9.47
CA LEU A 361 -18.22 -6.39 9.77
C LEU A 361 -17.08 -6.12 8.79
N SER A 362 -17.38 -5.97 7.50
CA SER A 362 -16.37 -5.68 6.48
C SER A 362 -15.68 -4.34 6.70
N VAL A 363 -16.43 -3.29 7.10
CA VAL A 363 -15.84 -2.00 7.49
C VAL A 363 -14.90 -2.16 8.67
N PHE A 364 -15.31 -2.90 9.71
CA PHE A 364 -14.46 -3.18 10.86
C PHE A 364 -13.16 -3.92 10.45
N VAL A 365 -13.28 -4.96 9.62
CA VAL A 365 -12.11 -5.70 9.10
C VAL A 365 -11.20 -4.78 8.29
N THR A 366 -11.74 -3.90 7.44
CA THR A 366 -10.94 -2.93 6.69
C THR A 366 -10.18 -1.97 7.60
N MET A 367 -10.84 -1.41 8.62
CA MET A 367 -10.20 -0.51 9.59
C MET A 367 -9.09 -1.21 10.37
N PHE A 368 -9.38 -2.41 10.89
CA PHE A 368 -8.39 -3.22 11.60
C PHE A 368 -7.19 -3.55 10.73
N PHE A 369 -7.44 -4.00 9.49
CA PHE A 369 -6.41 -4.32 8.51
C PHE A 369 -5.50 -3.12 8.22
N GLN A 370 -6.07 -1.92 8.03
CA GLN A 370 -5.32 -0.72 7.71
C GLN A 370 -4.47 -0.21 8.88
N TRP A 371 -5.01 -0.17 10.10
CA TRP A 371 -4.23 0.27 11.28
C TRP A 371 -3.15 -0.71 11.70
N THR A 372 -3.40 -2.00 11.54
CA THR A 372 -2.42 -3.04 11.90
C THR A 372 -1.44 -3.33 10.78
N TYR A 373 -1.57 -2.67 9.63
CA TYR A 373 -0.71 -2.91 8.48
C TYR A 373 0.80 -2.76 8.75
N PRO A 374 1.28 -1.82 9.62
CA PRO A 374 2.69 -1.75 10.01
C PRO A 374 3.26 -3.02 10.64
N VAL A 375 2.42 -3.92 11.18
CA VAL A 375 2.86 -5.23 11.71
C VAL A 375 3.59 -6.05 10.64
N VAL A 376 3.26 -5.85 9.36
CA VAL A 376 3.94 -6.51 8.24
C VAL A 376 5.44 -6.15 8.17
N LEU A 377 5.84 -4.96 8.63
CA LEU A 377 7.25 -4.57 8.69
C LEU A 377 8.07 -5.46 9.62
N LEU A 378 7.47 -6.04 10.66
CA LEU A 378 8.15 -6.96 11.58
C LEU A 378 8.59 -8.26 10.87
N HIS A 379 7.99 -8.59 9.73
CA HIS A 379 8.42 -9.71 8.89
C HIS A 379 9.72 -9.39 8.11
N TYR A 380 9.84 -8.18 7.55
CA TYR A 380 11.01 -7.78 6.73
C TYR A 380 12.15 -7.19 7.56
N PHE A 381 11.81 -6.49 8.64
CA PHE A 381 12.72 -5.76 9.52
C PHE A 381 12.57 -6.28 10.96
N PRO A 382 12.93 -7.55 11.23
CA PRO A 382 12.81 -8.09 12.58
C PRO A 382 13.66 -7.26 13.55
N PRO A 383 13.14 -6.89 14.75
CA PRO A 383 13.90 -6.12 15.71
C PRO A 383 15.19 -6.83 16.11
N ARG A 384 16.28 -6.08 16.23
CA ARG A 384 17.55 -6.63 16.72
C ARG A 384 17.37 -7.19 18.12
N GLY A 385 17.87 -8.40 18.34
CA GLY A 385 17.76 -9.06 19.64
C GLY A 385 16.35 -9.51 20.02
N ALA A 386 15.37 -9.45 19.11
CA ALA A 386 14.03 -9.98 19.39
C ALA A 386 14.16 -11.45 19.83
N PRO A 387 13.66 -11.81 21.04
CA PRO A 387 13.81 -13.15 21.57
C PRO A 387 13.22 -14.15 20.58
N GLY A 388 13.93 -15.27 20.40
CA GLY A 388 13.65 -16.22 19.31
C GLY A 388 12.20 -16.70 19.26
N ILE A 389 11.43 -16.63 20.34
CA ILE A 389 10.01 -17.05 20.38
C ILE A 389 9.13 -16.17 19.48
N PHE A 390 9.22 -14.84 19.58
CA PHE A 390 8.36 -13.95 18.78
C PHE A 390 8.68 -14.06 17.28
N ARG A 391 9.98 -14.09 16.95
CA ARG A 391 10.43 -14.29 15.56
C ARG A 391 10.01 -15.66 15.03
N ARG A 392 10.17 -16.73 15.83
CA ARG A 392 9.68 -18.08 15.48
C ARG A 392 8.18 -18.09 15.29
N TRP A 393 7.42 -17.36 16.12
CA TRP A 393 5.97 -17.26 16.00
C TRP A 393 5.58 -16.55 14.70
N MET A 394 6.10 -15.35 14.43
CA MET A 394 5.82 -14.62 13.19
C MET A 394 6.22 -15.41 11.93
N ALA A 395 7.38 -16.08 11.97
CA ALA A 395 7.83 -16.94 10.88
C ALA A 395 6.96 -18.20 10.72
N ARG A 396 6.50 -18.80 11.83
CA ARG A 396 5.65 -19.99 11.83
C ARG A 396 4.26 -19.70 11.27
N TRP A 397 3.65 -18.59 11.66
CA TRP A 397 2.31 -18.21 11.19
C TRP A 397 2.35 -17.53 9.82
N GLN A 398 3.55 -17.21 9.33
CA GLN A 398 3.77 -16.46 8.09
C GLN A 398 2.80 -15.29 7.97
N ALA A 399 2.74 -14.48 9.05
CA ALA A 399 1.69 -13.50 9.28
C ALA A 399 1.39 -12.63 8.04
N HIS A 400 2.42 -12.25 7.28
CA HIS A 400 2.27 -11.47 6.03
C HIS A 400 1.24 -12.07 5.04
N TRP A 401 1.08 -13.40 4.95
CA TRP A 401 0.09 -14.03 4.08
C TRP A 401 -1.35 -13.69 4.46
N VAL A 402 -1.62 -13.46 5.75
CA VAL A 402 -2.94 -13.01 6.21
C VAL A 402 -3.23 -11.62 5.66
N TRP A 403 -2.28 -10.68 5.74
CA TRP A 403 -2.46 -9.33 5.20
C TRP A 403 -2.51 -9.33 3.66
N ILE A 404 -1.69 -10.13 2.98
CA ILE A 404 -1.78 -10.30 1.52
C ILE A 404 -3.16 -10.86 1.15
N GLY A 405 -3.63 -11.90 1.83
CA GLY A 405 -4.90 -12.55 1.54
C GLY A 405 -6.10 -11.64 1.76
N VAL A 406 -6.17 -10.98 2.93
CA VAL A 406 -7.22 -9.99 3.24
C VAL A 406 -7.17 -8.83 2.25
N GLY A 407 -5.97 -8.30 1.98
CA GLY A 407 -5.78 -7.23 1.03
C GLY A 407 -6.20 -7.62 -0.39
N ALA A 408 -5.81 -8.79 -0.88
CA ALA A 408 -6.18 -9.29 -2.20
C ALA A 408 -7.69 -9.50 -2.33
N LEU A 409 -8.31 -10.13 -1.32
CA LEU A 409 -9.77 -10.31 -1.28
C LEU A 409 -10.50 -8.96 -1.30
N PHE A 410 -10.02 -7.99 -0.52
CA PHE A 410 -10.58 -6.64 -0.48
C PHE A 410 -10.51 -5.94 -1.85
N HIS A 411 -9.37 -6.01 -2.55
CA HIS A 411 -9.26 -5.38 -3.87
C HIS A 411 -10.02 -6.12 -4.95
N LEU A 412 -10.13 -7.45 -4.88
CA LEU A 412 -10.99 -8.23 -5.76
C LEU A 412 -12.47 -7.90 -5.53
N ALA A 413 -12.90 -7.72 -4.29
CA ALA A 413 -14.25 -7.28 -3.95
C ALA A 413 -14.52 -5.87 -4.48
N ILE A 414 -13.58 -4.93 -4.35
CA ILE A 414 -13.67 -3.61 -4.98
C ILE A 414 -13.77 -3.74 -6.50
N ALA A 415 -12.91 -4.56 -7.13
CA ALA A 415 -12.92 -4.76 -8.57
C ALA A 415 -14.25 -5.32 -9.08
N SER A 416 -14.88 -6.21 -8.32
CA SER A 416 -16.16 -6.80 -8.72
C SER A 416 -17.34 -5.86 -8.45
N THR A 417 -17.35 -5.13 -7.33
CA THR A 417 -18.53 -4.38 -6.88
C THR A 417 -18.50 -2.89 -7.19
N MET A 418 -17.33 -2.30 -7.45
CA MET A 418 -17.14 -0.85 -7.57
C MET A 418 -16.42 -0.45 -8.86
N ALA A 419 -16.77 0.72 -9.40
CA ALA A 419 -16.24 1.30 -10.63
C ALA A 419 -15.04 2.23 -10.35
N LEU A 420 -14.05 1.77 -9.58
CA LEU A 420 -12.87 2.56 -9.20
C LEU A 420 -11.72 2.54 -10.25
N GLY A 421 -12.03 2.17 -11.49
CA GLY A 421 -11.04 2.09 -12.58
C GLY A 421 -9.88 1.16 -12.23
N ILE A 422 -8.64 1.66 -12.30
CA ILE A 422 -7.43 0.85 -12.08
C ILE A 422 -7.16 0.52 -10.62
N PHE A 423 -7.77 1.24 -9.68
CA PHE A 423 -7.41 1.16 -8.25
C PHE A 423 -7.18 -0.28 -7.76
N PRO A 424 -8.15 -1.21 -7.88
CA PRO A 424 -7.95 -2.56 -7.37
C PRO A 424 -6.84 -3.33 -8.10
N TRP A 425 -6.70 -3.13 -9.40
CA TRP A 425 -5.69 -3.82 -10.21
C TRP A 425 -4.29 -3.31 -9.92
N GLY A 426 -4.14 -1.99 -9.79
CA GLY A 426 -2.90 -1.34 -9.38
C GLY A 426 -2.40 -1.83 -8.02
N MET A 427 -3.30 -2.09 -7.07
CA MET A 427 -2.93 -2.65 -5.77
C MET A 427 -2.56 -4.13 -5.85
N LEU A 428 -3.32 -4.92 -6.61
CA LEU A 428 -3.09 -6.36 -6.77
C LEU A 428 -1.71 -6.66 -7.38
N VAL A 429 -1.24 -5.86 -8.34
CA VAL A 429 0.08 -6.05 -8.96
C VAL A 429 1.25 -5.73 -8.04
N LEU A 430 1.02 -5.04 -6.93
CA LEU A 430 2.06 -4.72 -5.95
C LEU A 430 2.18 -5.76 -4.84
N TYR A 431 1.16 -6.60 -4.61
CA TYR A 431 1.24 -7.66 -3.59
C TYR A 431 2.35 -8.69 -3.78
N PRO A 432 2.78 -9.05 -5.01
CA PRO A 432 3.95 -9.89 -5.19
C PRO A 432 5.21 -9.37 -4.48
N ALA A 433 5.33 -8.06 -4.24
CA ALA A 433 6.46 -7.47 -3.50
C ALA A 433 6.61 -8.01 -2.07
N TYR A 434 5.52 -8.54 -1.49
CA TYR A 434 5.58 -9.20 -0.18
C TYR A 434 6.20 -10.60 -0.23
N LEU A 435 6.22 -11.27 -1.38
CA LEU A 435 6.75 -12.62 -1.42
C LEU A 435 8.27 -12.61 -1.29
N HIS A 436 8.81 -13.51 -0.46
CA HIS A 436 10.23 -13.82 -0.56
C HIS A 436 10.50 -14.53 -1.89
N PRO A 437 11.63 -14.29 -2.57
CA PRO A 437 11.95 -14.96 -3.82
C PRO A 437 11.86 -16.49 -3.74
N ASP A 438 12.25 -17.09 -2.61
CA ASP A 438 12.14 -18.54 -2.39
C ASP A 438 10.69 -19.01 -2.31
N GLU A 439 9.80 -18.21 -1.71
CA GLU A 439 8.37 -18.50 -1.64
C GLU A 439 7.75 -18.44 -3.03
N ALA A 440 8.07 -17.41 -3.82
CA ALA A 440 7.64 -17.32 -5.20
C ALA A 440 8.17 -18.50 -6.04
N ALA A 441 9.45 -18.85 -5.91
CA ALA A 441 10.02 -20.01 -6.59
C ALA A 441 9.32 -21.32 -6.19
N ALA A 442 8.99 -21.50 -4.91
CA ALA A 442 8.22 -22.65 -4.44
C ALA A 442 6.80 -22.68 -5.02
N LEU A 443 6.12 -21.52 -5.10
CA LEU A 443 4.81 -21.40 -5.74
C LEU A 443 4.87 -21.74 -7.23
N PHE A 444 5.87 -21.24 -7.95
CA PHE A 444 6.07 -21.59 -9.37
C PHE A 444 6.34 -23.08 -9.57
N ARG A 445 7.18 -23.70 -8.72
CA ARG A 445 7.41 -25.16 -8.77
C ARG A 445 6.13 -25.95 -8.52
N ARG A 446 5.32 -25.54 -7.53
CA ARG A 446 4.03 -26.18 -7.24
C ARG A 446 3.03 -26.02 -8.39
N ALA A 447 2.94 -24.83 -8.98
CA ALA A 447 2.07 -24.56 -10.12
C ALA A 447 2.48 -25.39 -11.34
N ARG A 448 3.79 -25.43 -11.66
CA ARG A 448 4.32 -26.23 -12.76
C ARG A 448 4.12 -27.73 -12.56
N GLY A 449 4.37 -28.24 -11.34
CA GLY A 449 4.17 -29.65 -11.02
C GLY A 449 2.70 -30.11 -11.08
N ARG A 450 1.75 -29.19 -10.83
CA ARG A 450 0.32 -29.46 -11.05
C ARG A 450 -0.03 -29.53 -12.53
N TRP A 451 0.58 -28.69 -13.36
CA TRP A 451 0.33 -28.70 -14.80
C TRP A 451 0.99 -29.90 -15.50
N SER A 452 2.20 -30.30 -15.08
CA SER A 452 2.90 -31.43 -15.69
C SER A 452 2.30 -32.79 -15.33
N ARG A 453 1.39 -32.86 -14.34
CA ARG A 453 0.53 -34.04 -14.13
C ARG A 453 -0.60 -33.99 -15.14
N THR A 454 -0.28 -34.31 -16.39
CA THR A 454 -1.29 -34.80 -17.33
C THR A 454 -2.04 -35.95 -16.66
N PRO A 455 -3.37 -36.03 -16.75
CA PRO A 455 -4.08 -37.20 -16.25
C PRO A 455 -3.60 -38.40 -17.07
N ASP A 456 -2.76 -39.25 -16.49
CA ASP A 456 -2.22 -40.48 -17.09
C ASP A 456 -3.32 -41.57 -17.26
N GLY A 457 -4.51 -41.18 -17.71
CA GLY A 457 -5.70 -42.01 -17.66
C GLY A 457 -6.77 -41.65 -18.68
N ILE A 458 -6.41 -41.13 -19.86
CA ILE A 458 -7.25 -41.38 -21.02
C ILE A 458 -6.84 -42.79 -21.51
N PRO A 459 -7.62 -43.84 -21.22
CA PRO A 459 -7.34 -45.16 -21.77
C PRO A 459 -7.26 -45.02 -23.29
N SER A 460 -6.13 -45.44 -23.85
CA SER A 460 -5.97 -45.57 -25.29
C SER A 460 -7.14 -46.39 -25.83
N PRO A 461 -7.86 -45.92 -26.87
CA PRO A 461 -8.92 -46.71 -27.48
C PRO A 461 -8.31 -48.04 -27.93
N SER A 462 -8.84 -49.13 -27.38
CA SER A 462 -8.47 -50.49 -27.78
C SER A 462 -8.75 -50.67 -29.28
N PRO A 463 -7.85 -51.36 -30.01
CA PRO A 463 -7.97 -51.59 -31.44
C PRO A 463 -9.19 -52.43 -31.83
#